data_AF-A0A353RN33-F1
#
_entry.id   AF-A0A353RN33-F1
#
_cell.length_a   1.000
_cell.length_b   1.000
_cell.length_c   1.000
_cell.angle_alpha   90.00
_cell.angle_beta   90.00
_cell.angle_gamma   90.00
#
_symmetry.space_group_name_H-M   'P 1'
#
loop_
_entity.id
_entity.type
_entity.pdbx_description
1 polymer ?
#
loop_
_entity_poly.entity_id
_entity_poly.type
_entity_poly.pdbx_seq_one_letter_code
_entity_poly.pdbx_strand_id
1 'polypeptide(L)'
;IASDNAIFGQTGPRVGSFDAGFGSSYLARIVGQKKAREIWFLCRQYSAQEALEMGLVNKVVSYDRLEDEVVEWAETMMQHSPLALRMIKAGLNAELDGQAGIQELAGDATMLYYLTDEAQEGKQAFLEKRKPDFKKFPKLP
;
A
#
# COMPACT_ATOMS: atom_id res chain seq x y z
N ILE A 1 -2.14 9.84 -10.00
CA ILE A 1 -2.31 11.13 -10.74
C ILE A 1 -2.33 10.78 -12.21
N ALA A 2 -3.27 11.33 -12.98
CA ALA A 2 -3.39 11.10 -14.41
C ALA A 2 -3.42 12.43 -15.16
N SER A 3 -2.88 12.47 -16.38
CA SER A 3 -3.15 13.57 -17.31
C SER A 3 -4.57 13.45 -17.88
N ASP A 4 -5.15 14.56 -18.28
CA ASP A 4 -6.47 14.66 -18.93
C ASP A 4 -6.59 13.82 -20.22
N ASN A 5 -5.48 13.61 -20.93
CA ASN A 5 -5.41 12.77 -22.12
C ASN A 5 -5.17 11.27 -21.85
N ALA A 6 -5.11 10.83 -20.59
CA ALA A 6 -4.89 9.44 -20.24
C ALA A 6 -6.12 8.56 -20.59
N ILE A 7 -5.84 7.33 -21.02
CA ILE A 7 -6.84 6.31 -21.36
C ILE A 7 -6.55 5.02 -20.59
N PHE A 8 -7.55 4.49 -19.90
CA PHE A 8 -7.47 3.29 -19.06
C PHE A 8 -8.35 2.16 -19.62
N GLY A 9 -7.98 0.91 -19.38
CA GLY A 9 -8.79 -0.24 -19.76
C GLY A 9 -8.05 -1.57 -19.64
N GLN A 10 -8.80 -2.66 -19.73
CA GLN A 10 -8.26 -4.02 -19.84
C GLN A 10 -8.48 -4.55 -21.25
N THR A 11 -7.57 -5.40 -21.73
CA THR A 11 -7.68 -6.02 -23.06
C THR A 11 -7.63 -7.54 -23.03
N GLY A 12 -7.32 -8.15 -21.87
CA GLY A 12 -7.02 -9.58 -21.74
C GLY A 12 -8.00 -10.46 -22.51
N PRO A 13 -9.30 -10.46 -22.20
CA PRO A 13 -10.28 -11.30 -22.90
C PRO A 13 -10.33 -11.12 -24.42
N ARG A 14 -10.03 -9.92 -24.95
CA ARG A 14 -9.96 -9.67 -26.41
C ARG A 14 -8.73 -10.31 -27.07
N VAL A 15 -7.66 -10.53 -26.31
CA VAL A 15 -6.37 -11.01 -26.82
C VAL A 15 -5.97 -12.39 -26.25
N GLY A 16 -6.92 -13.11 -25.64
CA GLY A 16 -6.67 -14.45 -25.08
C GLY A 16 -5.83 -14.44 -23.80
N SER A 17 -6.00 -13.43 -22.95
CA SER A 17 -5.28 -13.28 -21.67
C SER A 17 -6.24 -12.86 -20.54
N PHE A 18 -5.77 -12.87 -19.31
CA PHE A 18 -6.48 -12.36 -18.14
C PHE A 18 -5.51 -12.18 -16.97
N ASP A 19 -5.85 -11.30 -16.03
CA ASP A 19 -5.23 -11.23 -14.71
C ASP A 19 -6.31 -11.41 -13.64
N ALA A 20 -6.40 -12.63 -13.10
CA ALA A 20 -7.33 -13.01 -12.04
C ALA A 20 -6.74 -12.84 -10.62
N GLY A 21 -5.52 -12.32 -10.51
CA GLY A 21 -4.90 -11.92 -9.24
C GLY A 21 -5.29 -10.48 -8.90
N PHE A 22 -4.29 -9.62 -8.66
CA PHE A 22 -4.51 -8.21 -8.30
C PHE A 22 -5.22 -7.42 -9.40
N GLY A 23 -5.03 -7.75 -10.69
CA GLY A 23 -5.77 -7.15 -11.79
C GLY A 23 -7.31 -7.27 -11.64
N SER A 24 -7.79 -8.27 -10.90
CA SER A 24 -9.21 -8.49 -10.63
C SER A 24 -9.61 -8.15 -9.19
N SER A 25 -8.96 -8.77 -8.20
CA SER A 25 -9.36 -8.65 -6.79
C SER A 25 -9.09 -7.26 -6.23
N TYR A 26 -7.89 -6.71 -6.47
CA TYR A 26 -7.49 -5.38 -6.00
C TYR A 26 -8.24 -4.27 -6.75
N LEU A 27 -8.43 -4.43 -8.06
CA LEU A 27 -9.28 -3.52 -8.85
C LEU A 27 -10.69 -3.38 -8.24
N ALA A 28 -11.30 -4.50 -7.83
CA ALA A 28 -12.62 -4.48 -7.20
C ALA A 28 -12.65 -3.80 -5.82
N ARG A 29 -11.52 -3.71 -5.11
CA ARG A 29 -11.40 -2.94 -3.86
C ARG A 29 -11.31 -1.44 -4.09
N ILE A 30 -10.86 -1.03 -5.28
CA ILE A 30 -10.74 0.37 -5.69
C ILE A 30 -12.07 0.88 -6.26
N VAL A 31 -12.56 0.24 -7.34
CA VAL A 31 -13.73 0.74 -8.11
C VAL A 31 -15.04 0.02 -7.79
N GLY A 32 -15.01 -0.95 -6.87
CA GLY A 32 -16.15 -1.80 -6.54
C GLY A 32 -16.41 -2.93 -7.56
N GLN A 33 -17.17 -3.94 -7.11
CA GLN A 33 -17.44 -5.16 -7.88
C GLN A 33 -18.12 -4.92 -9.24
N LYS A 34 -19.01 -3.93 -9.33
CA LYS A 34 -19.74 -3.63 -10.57
C LYS A 34 -18.79 -3.11 -11.66
N LYS A 35 -17.96 -2.11 -11.34
CA LYS A 35 -17.03 -1.52 -12.32
C LYS A 35 -15.87 -2.43 -12.66
N ALA A 36 -15.32 -3.16 -11.69
CA ALA A 36 -14.25 -4.12 -11.99
C ALA A 36 -14.68 -5.18 -13.02
N ARG A 37 -15.90 -5.70 -12.90
CA ARG A 37 -16.47 -6.65 -13.89
C ARG A 37 -16.74 -6.00 -15.23
N GLU A 38 -17.26 -4.77 -15.24
CA GLU A 38 -17.49 -4.00 -16.48
C GLU A 38 -16.18 -3.82 -17.26
N ILE A 39 -15.11 -3.37 -16.59
CA ILE A 39 -13.79 -3.13 -17.17
C ILE A 39 -13.25 -4.41 -17.83
N TRP A 40 -13.25 -5.53 -17.09
CA TRP A 40 -12.73 -6.80 -17.59
C TRP A 40 -13.58 -7.41 -18.70
N PHE A 41 -14.90 -7.46 -18.54
CA PHE A 41 -15.77 -8.19 -19.46
C PHE A 41 -16.02 -7.44 -20.76
N LEU A 42 -16.09 -6.11 -20.70
CA LEU A 42 -16.35 -5.30 -21.89
C LEU A 42 -15.06 -4.81 -22.57
N CYS A 43 -13.92 -4.83 -21.88
CA CYS A 43 -12.62 -4.38 -22.40
C CYS A 43 -12.71 -3.01 -23.09
N ARG A 44 -13.50 -2.10 -22.49
CA ARG A 44 -13.68 -0.72 -22.96
C ARG A 44 -12.50 0.15 -22.53
N GLN A 45 -12.36 1.27 -23.22
CA GLN A 45 -11.46 2.34 -22.82
C GLN A 45 -12.24 3.39 -22.02
N TYR A 46 -11.59 3.95 -21.01
CA TYR A 46 -12.12 4.97 -20.12
C TYR A 46 -11.18 6.16 -20.10
N SER A 47 -11.73 7.36 -20.22
CA SER A 47 -11.00 8.62 -20.09
C SER A 47 -10.47 8.83 -18.67
N ALA A 48 -9.53 9.77 -18.53
CA ALA A 48 -9.04 10.20 -17.22
C ALA A 48 -10.17 10.65 -16.28
N GLN A 49 -11.18 11.34 -16.81
CA GLN A 49 -12.31 11.83 -16.05
C GLN A 49 -13.22 10.68 -15.56
N GLU A 50 -13.55 9.73 -16.44
CA GLU A 50 -14.32 8.54 -16.03
C GLU A 50 -13.54 7.70 -15.00
N ALA A 51 -12.22 7.60 -15.15
CA ALA A 51 -11.35 6.92 -14.19
C ALA A 51 -11.37 7.61 -12.82
N LEU A 52 -11.40 8.94 -12.77
CA LEU A 52 -11.52 9.72 -11.53
C LEU A 52 -12.89 9.48 -10.87
N GLU A 53 -13.97 9.57 -11.65
CA GLU A 53 -15.34 9.41 -11.17
C GLU A 53 -15.60 8.01 -10.59
N MET A 54 -14.98 6.97 -11.15
CA MET A 54 -15.10 5.61 -10.61
C MET A 54 -14.10 5.31 -9.47
N GLY A 55 -13.23 6.25 -9.12
CA GLY A 55 -12.23 6.11 -8.05
C GLY A 55 -10.95 5.36 -8.45
N LEU A 56 -10.73 5.10 -9.74
CA LEU A 56 -9.53 4.40 -10.24
C LEU A 56 -8.26 5.25 -10.15
N VAL A 57 -8.40 6.57 -10.27
CA VAL A 57 -7.29 7.53 -10.11
C VAL A 57 -7.65 8.59 -9.09
N ASN A 58 -6.64 9.11 -8.38
CA ASN A 58 -6.88 10.07 -7.29
C ASN A 58 -7.06 11.53 -7.75
N LYS A 59 -6.43 11.93 -8.86
CA LYS A 59 -6.47 13.31 -9.39
C LYS A 59 -6.16 13.31 -10.89
N VAL A 60 -6.83 14.20 -11.62
CA VAL A 60 -6.61 14.48 -13.04
C VAL A 60 -6.09 15.91 -13.18
N VAL A 61 -5.06 16.10 -14.00
CA VAL A 61 -4.44 17.39 -14.32
C VAL A 61 -4.20 17.52 -15.82
N SER A 62 -3.96 18.73 -16.33
CA SER A 62 -3.55 18.89 -17.73
C SER A 62 -2.20 18.21 -17.97
N TYR A 63 -1.98 17.73 -19.20
CA TYR A 63 -0.75 16.99 -19.55
C TYR A 63 0.54 17.74 -19.20
N ASP A 64 0.59 19.05 -19.43
CA ASP A 64 1.73 19.93 -19.14
C ASP A 64 2.00 20.12 -17.63
N ARG A 65 1.05 19.76 -16.77
CA ARG A 65 1.14 19.86 -15.30
C ARG A 65 1.36 18.51 -14.61
N LEU A 66 1.43 17.42 -15.37
CA LEU A 66 1.51 16.07 -14.80
C LEU A 66 2.73 15.88 -13.92
N GLU A 67 3.91 16.29 -14.37
CA GLU A 67 5.15 16.13 -13.61
C GLU A 67 5.15 17.01 -12.35
N ASP A 68 4.78 18.29 -12.49
CA ASP A 68 4.68 19.23 -11.37
C ASP A 68 3.79 18.67 -10.24
N GLU A 69 2.61 18.16 -10.57
CA GLU A 69 1.67 17.60 -9.59
C GLU A 69 2.21 16.32 -8.94
N VAL A 70 2.89 15.46 -9.70
CA VAL A 70 3.54 14.24 -9.15
C VAL A 70 4.63 14.60 -8.17
N VAL A 71 5.48 15.57 -8.51
CA VAL A 71 6.54 16.08 -7.63
C VAL A 71 5.94 16.69 -6.37
N GLU A 72 4.91 17.52 -6.49
CA GLU A 72 4.23 18.14 -5.34
C GLU A 72 3.71 17.10 -4.33
N TRP A 73 3.08 16.02 -4.81
CA TRP A 73 2.59 14.95 -3.94
C TRP A 73 3.74 14.20 -3.25
N ALA A 74 4.83 13.94 -3.98
CA ALA A 74 6.01 13.29 -3.42
C ALA A 74 6.66 14.18 -2.35
N GLU A 75 6.87 15.46 -2.63
CA GLU A 75 7.41 16.45 -1.69
C GLU A 75 6.55 16.57 -0.44
N THR A 76 5.23 16.56 -0.60
CA THR A 76 4.29 16.54 0.54
C THR A 76 4.48 15.29 1.39
N MET A 77 4.55 14.09 0.80
CA MET A 77 4.79 12.85 1.55
C MET A 77 6.17 12.82 2.24
N MET A 78 7.18 13.46 1.65
CA MET A 78 8.52 13.57 2.27
C MET A 78 8.54 14.40 3.56
N GLN A 79 7.52 15.25 3.79
CA GLN A 79 7.39 15.99 5.05
C GLN A 79 6.77 15.16 6.19
N HIS A 80 6.30 13.94 5.91
CA HIS A 80 5.63 13.09 6.90
C HIS A 80 6.59 12.04 7.51
N SER A 81 6.21 11.48 8.67
CA SER A 81 6.98 10.43 9.32
C SER A 81 7.11 9.20 8.40
N PRO A 82 8.33 8.82 7.96
CA PRO A 82 8.52 7.70 7.05
C PRO A 82 8.11 6.37 7.70
N LEU A 83 8.30 6.26 9.01
CA LEU A 83 7.88 5.10 9.78
C LEU A 83 6.36 4.99 9.86
N ALA A 84 5.65 6.09 10.05
CA ALA A 84 4.19 6.09 10.06
C ALA A 84 3.62 5.70 8.68
N LEU A 85 4.16 6.28 7.60
CA LEU A 85 3.76 5.95 6.23
C LEU A 85 3.95 4.46 5.92
N ARG A 86 5.10 3.90 6.33
CA ARG A 86 5.39 2.47 6.24
C ARG A 86 4.35 1.62 6.98
N MET A 87 4.04 1.94 8.24
CA MET A 87 3.08 1.18 9.05
C MET A 87 1.67 1.22 8.45
N ILE A 88 1.24 2.38 7.93
CA ILE A 88 -0.06 2.52 7.26
C ILE A 88 -0.09 1.68 5.98
N LYS A 89 0.97 1.70 5.17
CA LYS A 89 1.04 0.88 3.96
C LYS A 89 0.96 -0.61 4.27
N ALA A 90 1.73 -1.10 5.24
CA ALA A 90 1.68 -2.49 5.67
C ALA A 90 0.30 -2.89 6.21
N GLY A 91 -0.36 -2.00 6.97
CA GLY A 91 -1.72 -2.21 7.46
C GLY A 91 -2.76 -2.30 6.34
N LEU A 92 -2.66 -1.46 5.31
CA LEU A 92 -3.53 -1.52 4.13
C LEU A 92 -3.33 -2.84 3.35
N ASN A 93 -2.08 -3.29 3.19
CA ASN A 93 -1.78 -4.58 2.55
C ASN A 93 -2.33 -5.75 3.37
N ALA A 94 -2.21 -5.72 4.71
CA ALA A 94 -2.68 -6.77 5.60
C ALA A 94 -4.19 -7.04 5.52
N GLU A 95 -4.99 -6.03 5.18
CA GLU A 95 -6.44 -6.20 4.95
C GLU A 95 -6.74 -7.11 3.76
N LEU A 96 -5.85 -7.17 2.77
CA LEU A 96 -6.08 -7.81 1.48
C LEU A 96 -5.29 -9.09 1.29
N ASP A 97 -4.07 -9.12 1.80
CA ASP A 97 -3.07 -10.15 1.47
C ASP A 97 -2.95 -11.21 2.56
N GLY A 98 -3.79 -11.15 3.59
CA GLY A 98 -3.86 -12.12 4.68
C GLY A 98 -2.51 -12.32 5.36
N GLN A 99 -1.98 -13.54 5.38
CA GLN A 99 -0.71 -13.85 6.03
C GLN A 99 0.48 -13.09 5.43
N ALA A 100 0.49 -12.81 4.12
CA ALA A 100 1.58 -12.06 3.49
C ALA A 100 1.59 -10.60 3.95
N GLY A 101 0.43 -9.94 4.01
CA GLY A 101 0.36 -8.58 4.53
C GLY A 101 0.58 -8.51 6.06
N ILE A 102 0.14 -9.52 6.83
CA ILE A 102 0.48 -9.65 8.25
C ILE A 102 1.99 -9.79 8.45
N GLN A 103 2.68 -10.51 7.56
CA GLN A 103 4.13 -10.66 7.62
C GLN A 103 4.85 -9.31 7.49
N GLU A 104 4.42 -8.45 6.56
CA GLU A 104 4.96 -7.09 6.43
C GLU A 104 4.76 -6.27 7.72
N LEU A 105 3.51 -6.22 8.21
CA LEU A 105 3.16 -5.46 9.41
C LEU A 105 3.88 -5.96 10.67
N ALA A 106 3.95 -7.28 10.86
CA ALA A 106 4.65 -7.89 11.99
C ALA A 106 6.18 -7.73 11.88
N GLY A 107 6.72 -7.72 10.66
CA GLY A 107 8.12 -7.41 10.39
C GLY A 107 8.48 -5.99 10.85
N ASP A 108 7.67 -5.01 10.51
CA ASP A 108 7.88 -3.62 10.95
C ASP A 108 7.68 -3.47 12.46
N ALA A 109 6.70 -4.14 13.05
CA ALA A 109 6.53 -4.17 14.51
C ALA A 109 7.73 -4.79 15.23
N THR A 110 8.33 -5.84 14.66
CA THR A 110 9.55 -6.47 15.20
C THR A 110 10.74 -5.54 15.11
N MET A 111 10.90 -4.85 13.97
CA MET A 111 11.96 -3.85 13.77
C MET A 111 11.84 -2.70 14.79
N LEU A 112 10.62 -2.23 15.05
CA LEU A 112 10.35 -1.24 16.11
C LEU A 112 10.68 -1.77 17.50
N TYR A 113 10.25 -2.99 17.81
CA TYR A 113 10.54 -3.63 19.08
C TYR A 113 12.05 -3.72 19.33
N TYR A 114 12.84 -4.04 18.30
CA TYR A 114 14.30 -4.09 18.39
C TYR A 114 14.97 -2.74 18.67
N LEU A 115 14.27 -1.61 18.53
CA LEU A 115 14.80 -0.30 18.93
C LEU A 115 14.56 0.01 20.42
N THR A 116 13.78 -0.81 21.13
CA THR A 116 13.44 -0.58 22.54
C THR A 116 14.50 -1.13 23.50
N ASP A 117 14.60 -0.53 24.69
CA ASP A 117 15.49 -1.01 25.76
C ASP A 117 15.18 -2.43 26.21
N GLU A 118 13.90 -2.86 26.15
CA GLU A 118 13.49 -4.22 26.49
C GLU A 118 14.09 -5.25 25.54
N ALA A 119 14.05 -5.00 24.23
CA ALA A 119 14.69 -5.88 23.26
C ALA A 119 16.22 -5.87 23.40
N GLN A 120 16.82 -4.69 23.67
CA GLN A 120 18.26 -4.58 23.88
C GLN A 120 18.73 -5.37 25.12
N GLU A 121 17.96 -5.38 26.21
CA GLU A 121 18.25 -6.22 27.39
C GLU A 121 18.28 -7.71 27.02
N GLY A 122 17.31 -8.19 26.24
CA GLY A 122 17.29 -9.59 25.78
C GLY A 122 18.54 -9.94 24.96
N LYS A 123 18.91 -9.08 24.02
CA LYS A 123 20.13 -9.23 23.22
C LYS A 123 21.39 -9.22 24.09
N GLN A 124 21.52 -8.26 24.99
CA GLN A 124 22.72 -8.09 25.82
C GLN A 124 22.89 -9.27 26.79
N ALA A 125 21.81 -9.73 27.43
CA ALA A 125 21.84 -10.88 28.31
C ALA A 125 22.31 -12.15 27.61
N PHE A 126 21.88 -12.36 26.35
CA PHE A 126 22.34 -13.47 25.52
C PHE A 126 23.86 -13.39 25.26
N LEU A 127 24.37 -12.21 24.86
CA LEU A 127 25.79 -12.00 24.60
C LEU A 127 26.65 -12.21 25.87
N GLU A 128 26.15 -11.76 27.01
CA GLU A 128 26.80 -11.89 28.32
C GLU A 128 26.57 -13.26 28.98
N LYS A 129 25.81 -14.16 28.35
CA LYS A 129 25.45 -15.49 28.89
C LYS A 129 24.83 -15.44 30.28
N ARG A 130 24.04 -14.40 30.55
CA ARG A 130 23.28 -14.24 31.81
C ARG A 130 21.79 -14.35 31.53
N LYS A 131 21.01 -14.49 32.60
CA LYS A 131 19.55 -14.38 32.51
C LYS A 131 19.17 -12.92 32.24
N PRO A 132 18.23 -12.63 31.32
CA PRO A 132 17.71 -11.28 31.14
C PRO A 132 16.87 -10.86 32.35
N ASP A 133 16.92 -9.57 32.70
CA ASP A 133 16.06 -8.97 33.72
C ASP A 133 15.06 -8.01 33.09
N PHE A 134 13.86 -8.53 32.78
CA PHE A 134 12.77 -7.74 32.23
C PHE A 134 11.90 -7.09 33.31
N LYS A 135 12.14 -7.33 34.61
CA LYS A 135 11.33 -6.75 35.69
C LYS A 135 11.46 -5.23 35.79
N LYS A 136 12.55 -4.68 35.23
CA LYS A 136 12.84 -3.24 35.19
C LYS A 136 12.00 -2.46 34.18
N PHE A 137 11.31 -3.12 33.26
CA PHE A 137 10.48 -2.46 32.25
C PHE A 137 9.01 -2.38 32.71
N PRO A 138 8.33 -1.25 32.48
CA PRO A 138 6.92 -1.10 32.86
C PRO A 138 6.06 -2.06 32.03
N LYS A 139 5.12 -2.73 32.70
CA LYS A 139 4.09 -3.52 32.01
C LYS A 139 2.92 -2.60 31.71
N LEU A 140 2.70 -2.34 30.43
CA LEU A 140 1.51 -1.62 29.97
C LEU A 140 0.25 -2.43 30.30
N PRO A 141 -0.88 -1.76 30.60
CA PRO A 141 -2.14 -2.39 30.98
C PRO A 141 -2.75 -3.26 29.87
#